data_AF-A0A4Y2VTA4-F1
#
_entry.id   AF-A0A4Y2VTA4-F1
#
_cell.length_a   1.000
_cell.length_b   1.000
_cell.length_c   1.000
_cell.angle_alpha   90.00
_cell.angle_beta   90.00
_cell.angle_gamma   90.00
#
_symmetry.space_group_name_H-M   'P 1'
#
loop_
_entity.id
_entity.type
_entity.pdbx_description
1 polymer ?
#
loop_
_entity_poly.entity_id
_entity_poly.type
_entity_poly.pdbx_seq_one_letter_code
_entity_poly.pdbx_strand_id
1 'polypeptide(L)'
;MVVLSWIKKKEPWNTFVGNRVKEIRDLTNIDDWRHVPGEVNPADLATRCCDWSDLLQSKRWEGPSWLYNDEESWPCSEVSETHHLYEFFWELIYLEAF
;
A
#
# COMPACT_ATOMS: atom_id res chain seq x y z
N MET A 1 3.76 3.94 -1.32
CA MET A 1 3.01 5.13 -0.82
C MET A 1 1.86 5.62 -1.70
N VAL A 2 1.67 5.09 -2.92
CA VAL A 2 0.57 5.45 -3.84
C VAL A 2 -0.82 5.39 -3.19
N VAL A 3 -1.22 4.24 -2.65
CA VAL A 3 -2.58 4.05 -2.11
C VAL A 3 -2.82 4.93 -0.88
N LEU A 4 -1.81 5.04 -0.01
CA LEU A 4 -1.89 5.93 1.16
C LEU A 4 -2.07 7.40 0.73
N SER A 5 -1.40 7.82 -0.35
CA SER A 5 -1.59 9.14 -0.96
C SER A 5 -3.03 9.34 -1.42
N TRP A 6 -3.59 8.36 -2.12
CA TRP A 6 -4.99 8.42 -2.57
C TRP A 6 -6.00 8.54 -1.42
N ILE A 7 -5.76 7.82 -0.32
CA ILE A 7 -6.61 7.86 0.87
C ILE A 7 -6.48 9.21 1.60
N LYS A 8 -5.30 9.83 1.62
CA LYS A 8 -5.07 11.11 2.32
C LYS A 8 -5.42 12.36 1.50
N LYS A 9 -5.22 12.34 0.18
CA LYS A 9 -5.42 13.52 -0.69
C LYS A 9 -6.80 13.57 -1.33
N LYS A 10 -7.39 14.76 -1.45
CA LYS A 10 -8.66 14.99 -2.17
C LYS A 10 -8.41 15.45 -3.61
N GLU A 11 -7.86 14.57 -4.44
CA GLU A 11 -7.68 14.82 -5.88
C GLU A 11 -8.74 14.06 -6.70
N PRO A 12 -9.05 14.52 -7.93
CA PRO A 12 -9.91 13.78 -8.83
C PRO A 12 -9.22 12.49 -9.28
N TRP A 13 -9.69 11.36 -8.76
CA TRP A 13 -9.23 10.04 -9.17
C TRP A 13 -10.11 9.49 -10.30
N ASN A 14 -9.59 8.53 -11.07
CA ASN A 14 -10.43 7.77 -12.01
C ASN A 14 -11.56 7.03 -11.26
N THR A 15 -12.61 6.62 -11.97
CA THR A 15 -13.82 6.02 -11.38
C THR A 15 -13.51 4.84 -10.45
N PHE A 16 -12.58 3.96 -10.82
CA PHE A 16 -12.23 2.79 -10.00
C PHE A 16 -11.57 3.19 -8.69
N VAL A 17 -10.52 4.02 -8.76
CA VAL A 17 -9.78 4.50 -7.57
C VAL A 17 -10.68 5.38 -6.70
N GLY A 18 -11.43 6.30 -7.31
CA GLY A 18 -12.33 7.21 -6.61
C GLY A 18 -13.42 6.48 -5.82
N ASN A 19 -14.05 5.46 -6.41
CA ASN A 19 -15.06 4.66 -5.72
C ASN A 19 -14.48 3.92 -4.50
N ARG A 20 -13.28 3.34 -4.63
CA ARG A 20 -12.62 2.62 -3.53
C ARG A 20 -12.13 3.54 -2.42
N VAL A 21 -11.53 4.67 -2.79
CA VAL A 21 -11.11 5.70 -1.82
C VAL A 21 -12.31 6.24 -1.06
N LYS A 22 -13.44 6.46 -1.73
CA LYS A 22 -14.69 6.88 -1.08
C LYS A 22 -15.16 5.85 -0.07
N GLU A 23 -15.29 4.58 -0.49
CA GLU A 23 -15.71 3.48 0.39
C GLU A 23 -14.83 3.38 1.64
N ILE A 24 -13.50 3.44 1.47
CA ILE A 24 -12.55 3.43 2.59
C ILE A 24 -12.80 4.59 3.56
N ARG A 25 -12.94 5.82 3.03
CA ARG A 25 -13.16 7.04 3.83
C ARG A 25 -14.52 7.07 4.53
N ASP A 26 -15.53 6.43 3.94
CA ASP A 26 -16.86 6.33 4.53
C ASP A 26 -16.89 5.32 5.69
N LEU A 27 -15.99 4.31 5.67
CA LEU A 27 -15.94 3.21 6.64
C LEU A 27 -14.90 3.38 7.75
N THR A 28 -13.89 4.23 7.54
CA THR A 28 -12.71 4.33 8.44
C THR A 28 -12.24 5.77 8.58
N ASN A 29 -11.48 6.05 9.65
CA ASN A 29 -10.80 7.34 9.77
C ASN A 29 -9.56 7.37 8.86
N ILE A 30 -9.41 8.44 8.09
CA ILE A 30 -8.27 8.67 7.20
C ILE A 30 -6.95 8.63 7.98
N ASP A 31 -6.96 9.13 9.20
CA ASP A 31 -5.77 9.26 10.04
C ASP A 31 -5.33 7.93 10.66
N ASP A 32 -6.11 6.86 10.53
CA ASP A 32 -5.72 5.52 11.01
C ASP A 32 -4.87 4.77 9.96
N TRP A 33 -4.89 5.22 8.70
CA TRP A 33 -4.16 4.56 7.63
C TRP A 33 -2.66 4.84 7.69
N ARG A 34 -1.86 3.77 7.60
CA ARG A 34 -0.40 3.76 7.61
C ARG A 34 0.11 2.82 6.52
N HIS A 35 1.36 3.00 6.09
CA HIS A 35 1.99 2.11 5.14
C HIS A 35 2.96 1.15 5.85
N VAL A 36 2.81 -0.13 5.55
CA VAL A 36 3.75 -1.18 5.96
C VAL A 36 4.73 -1.41 4.81
N PRO A 37 6.05 -1.32 5.03
CA PRO A 37 7.04 -1.69 4.00
C PRO A 37 6.83 -3.11 3.49
N GLY A 38 7.01 -3.33 2.18
CA GLY A 38 6.67 -4.60 1.52
C GLY A 38 7.40 -5.80 2.11
N GLU A 39 8.65 -5.61 2.51
CA GLU A 39 9.52 -6.65 3.08
C GLU A 39 8.97 -7.24 4.39
N VAL A 40 8.16 -6.46 5.11
CA VAL A 40 7.55 -6.82 6.38
C VAL A 40 6.02 -6.87 6.32
N ASN A 41 5.44 -6.73 5.13
CA ASN A 41 3.99 -6.80 4.92
C ASN A 41 3.58 -8.27 4.72
N PRO A 42 2.84 -8.89 5.67
CA PRO A 42 2.42 -10.28 5.53
C PRO A 42 1.52 -10.52 4.30
N ALA A 43 0.79 -9.51 3.82
CA ALA A 43 -0.04 -9.64 2.64
C ALA A 43 0.78 -9.80 1.34
N ASP A 44 1.97 -9.19 1.27
CA ASP A 44 2.85 -9.32 0.10
C ASP A 44 3.29 -10.78 -0.10
N LEU A 45 3.59 -11.50 0.99
CA LEU A 45 3.94 -12.92 0.97
C LEU A 45 2.83 -13.77 0.37
N ALA A 46 1.58 -13.53 0.78
CA ALA A 46 0.43 -14.28 0.29
C ALA A 46 0.22 -14.05 -1.21
N THR A 47 0.47 -12.84 -1.70
CA THR A 47 0.32 -12.50 -3.13
C THR A 47 1.48 -12.97 -4.02
N ARG A 48 2.67 -13.20 -3.45
CA ARG A 48 3.86 -13.65 -4.19
C ARG A 48 4.00 -15.16 -4.31
N CYS A 49 3.08 -15.94 -3.73
CA CYS A 49 3.16 -17.40 -3.71
C CYS A 49 4.51 -17.90 -3.17
N CYS A 50 4.93 -17.41 -1.99
CA CYS A 50 6.16 -17.88 -1.36
C CYS A 50 6.07 -19.37 -0.99
N ASP A 51 7.21 -20.05 -0.95
CA ASP A 51 7.28 -21.43 -0.44
C ASP A 51 6.84 -21.47 1.03
N TRP A 52 6.05 -22.48 1.40
CA TRP A 52 5.52 -22.63 2.75
C TRP A 52 6.63 -22.83 3.79
N SER A 53 7.74 -23.46 3.41
CA SER A 53 8.88 -23.71 4.29
C SER A 53 9.59 -22.39 4.64
N ASP A 54 9.80 -21.53 3.64
CA ASP A 54 10.38 -20.20 3.81
C ASP A 54 9.47 -19.29 4.65
N LEU A 55 8.15 -19.41 4.47
CA LEU A 55 7.16 -18.68 5.27
C LEU A 55 7.23 -19.07 6.75
N LEU A 56 7.26 -20.39 7.03
CA LEU A 56 7.34 -20.92 8.39
C LEU A 56 8.64 -20.52 9.09
N GLN A 57 9.76 -20.55 8.37
CA GLN A 57 11.06 -20.16 8.94
C GLN A 57 11.19 -18.65 9.15
N SER A 58 10.70 -17.84 8.19
CA SER A 58 10.85 -16.39 8.26
C SER A 58 9.91 -15.71 9.24
N LYS A 59 8.82 -16.38 9.66
CA LYS A 59 7.80 -15.86 10.61
C LYS A 59 7.18 -14.52 10.19
N ARG A 60 7.34 -14.10 8.94
CA ARG A 60 6.85 -12.80 8.48
C ARG A 60 5.32 -12.67 8.51
N TRP A 61 4.60 -13.79 8.64
CA TRP A 61 3.16 -13.84 8.87
C TRP A 61 2.75 -13.34 10.27
N GLU A 62 3.67 -13.30 11.24
CA GLU A 62 3.45 -12.71 12.56
C GLU A 62 3.38 -11.16 12.48
N GLY A 63 3.83 -10.60 11.36
CA GLY A 63 3.90 -9.15 11.16
C GLY A 63 5.16 -8.51 11.75
N PRO A 64 5.34 -7.21 11.54
CA PRO A 64 6.53 -6.50 12.01
C PRO A 64 6.53 -6.32 13.53
N SER A 65 7.70 -6.45 14.16
CA SER A 65 7.85 -6.34 15.61
C SER A 65 7.37 -5.01 16.20
N TRP A 66 7.51 -3.91 15.46
CA TRP A 66 7.06 -2.59 15.90
C TRP A 66 5.54 -2.49 16.06
N LEU A 67 4.75 -3.38 15.45
CA LEU A 67 3.28 -3.38 15.60
C LEU A 67 2.84 -3.74 17.02
N TYR A 68 3.70 -4.41 17.78
CA TYR A 68 3.45 -4.78 19.18
C TYR A 68 3.87 -3.68 20.17
N ASN A 69 4.52 -2.63 19.69
CA ASN A 69 4.95 -1.49 20.50
C ASN A 69 3.92 -0.35 20.36
N ASP A 70 4.09 0.69 21.17
CA ASP A 70 3.24 1.89 21.12
C ASP A 70 3.27 2.56 19.74
N GLU A 71 2.16 3.18 19.33
CA GLU A 71 1.99 3.77 17.99
C GLU A 71 3.05 4.84 17.68
N GLU A 72 3.58 5.52 18.69
CA GLU A 72 4.67 6.49 18.57
C GLU A 72 5.98 5.88 18.05
N SER A 73 6.15 4.57 18.19
CA SER A 73 7.31 3.83 17.69
C SER A 73 7.12 3.31 16.26
N TRP A 74 5.93 3.46 15.69
CA TRP A 74 5.62 2.96 14.36
C TRP A 74 6.30 3.83 13.29
N PRO A 75 6.66 3.24 12.13
CA PRO A 75 7.34 3.99 11.07
C PRO A 75 6.44 5.08 10.49
N CYS A 76 6.92 6.32 10.54
CA CYS A 76 6.29 7.44 9.85
C CYS A 76 6.37 7.24 8.33
N SER A 77 5.20 7.19 7.69
CA SER A 77 5.08 7.05 6.24
C SER A 77 5.06 8.44 5.60
N GLU A 78 6.20 8.90 5.06
CA GLU A 78 6.19 10.10 4.22
C GLU A 78 5.45 9.82 2.91
N VAL A 79 4.40 10.59 2.64
CA VAL A 79 3.65 10.51 1.38
C VAL A 79 4.46 11.25 0.32
N SER A 80 5.31 10.53 -0.41
CA SER A 80 6.02 11.10 -1.56
C SER A 80 5.05 11.36 -2.73
N GLU A 81 5.24 12.47 -3.45
CA GLU A 81 4.46 12.80 -4.64
C GLU A 81 4.84 11.85 -5.79
N THR A 82 3.99 10.86 -6.06
CA THR A 82 4.20 9.91 -7.16
C THR A 82 3.60 10.40 -8.48
N HIS A 83 3.74 11.69 -8.81
CA HIS A 83 3.17 12.23 -10.06
C HIS A 83 3.83 11.59 -11.29
N HIS A 84 5.12 11.27 -11.22
CA HIS A 84 5.89 10.77 -12.37
C HIS A 84 5.66 9.31 -12.74
N LEU A 85 5.18 8.46 -11.82
CA LEU A 85 5.01 7.04 -12.10
C LEU A 85 3.72 6.72 -12.85
N TYR A 86 2.68 7.54 -12.73
CA TYR A 86 1.43 7.33 -13.47
C TYR A 86 1.57 7.61 -14.95
N GLU A 87 2.20 8.73 -15.31
CA GLU A 87 2.49 9.06 -16.72
C GLU A 87 3.27 7.91 -17.38
N PHE A 88 4.30 7.39 -16.69
CA PHE A 88 5.11 6.29 -17.21
C PHE A 88 4.34 4.96 -17.32
N PHE A 89 3.49 4.63 -16.34
CA PHE A 89 2.70 3.40 -16.35
C PHE A 89 1.60 3.44 -17.40
N TRP A 90 1.00 4.61 -17.65
CA TRP A 90 0.05 4.81 -18.74
C TRP A 90 0.76 4.79 -20.11
N GLU A 91 1.93 5.41 -20.25
CA GLU A 91 2.75 5.31 -21.47
C GLU A 91 3.08 3.86 -21.82
N LEU A 92 3.46 3.02 -20.86
CA LEU A 92 3.74 1.60 -21.09
C LEU A 92 2.49 0.82 -21.52
N ILE A 93 1.32 1.08 -20.91
CA ILE A 93 0.06 0.44 -21.32
C ILE A 93 -0.36 0.88 -22.74
N TYR A 94 -0.08 2.12 -23.14
CA TYR A 94 -0.41 2.62 -24.49
C TYR A 94 0.64 2.27 -25.56
N LEU A 95 1.91 2.05 -25.19
CA LEU A 95 2.99 1.72 -26.11
C LEU A 95 3.14 0.21 -26.40
N GLU A 96 2.66 -0.67 -25.52
CA GLU A 96 2.66 -2.12 -25.74
C GLU A 96 1.39 -2.64 -26.45
N ALA A 97 0.53 -1.73 -26.92
CA ALA A 97 -0.65 -2.04 -27.73
C ALA A 97 -0.41 -1.75 -29.23
N PHE A 98 0.62 -2.37 -29.82
CA PHE A 98 0.76 -2.58 -31.27
C PHE A 98 1.44 -3.91 -31.57
#